data_AF-A0A7K2VZM2-F1
#
_entry.id   AF-A0A7K2VZM2-F1
#
_cell.length_a   1.000
_cell.length_b   1.000
_cell.length_c   1.000
_cell.angle_alpha   90.00
_cell.angle_beta   90.00
_cell.angle_gamma   90.00
#
_symmetry.space_group_name_H-M   'P 1'
#
loop_
_entity.id
_entity.type
_entity.pdbx_description
1 polymer ?
#
loop_
_entity_poly.entity_id
_entity_poly.type
_entity_poly.pdbx_seq_one_letter_code
_entity_poly.pdbx_strand_id
1 'polypeptide(L)' 'MDGDRAHINAQFIVFRVQADARPAGGWPEGTFGAQGTVAPIESGYYDTDLRHIDGVWKIVHHRVLLDMPLVLPGA' A
#
# COMPACT_ATOMS: atom_id res chain seq x y z
N MET A 1 -14.41 -18.25 -3.37
CA MET A 1 -13.42 -19.34 -3.50
C MET A 1 -14.14 -20.53 -4.12
N ASP A 2 -13.48 -21.24 -5.03
CA ASP A 2 -14.02 -22.38 -5.74
C ASP A 2 -12.90 -23.42 -5.91
N GLY A 3 -12.95 -24.50 -5.12
CA GLY A 3 -11.93 -25.55 -5.12
C GLY A 3 -10.51 -25.01 -4.88
N ASP A 4 -9.63 -25.21 -5.87
CA ASP A 4 -8.24 -24.72 -5.86
C ASP A 4 -8.10 -23.29 -6.36
N ARG A 5 -9.19 -22.54 -6.57
CA ARG A 5 -9.20 -21.17 -7.09
C ARG A 5 -9.83 -20.19 -6.12
N ALA A 6 -9.30 -18.98 -6.08
CA ALA A 6 -9.92 -17.87 -5.38
C ALA A 6 -9.81 -16.59 -6.19
N HIS A 7 -10.76 -15.69 -5.98
CA HIS A 7 -10.77 -14.36 -6.54
C HIS A 7 -11.00 -13.40 -5.38
N ILE A 8 -10.16 -12.37 -5.27
CA ILE A 8 -10.20 -11.36 -4.21
C ILE A 8 -10.25 -9.99 -4.86
N ASN A 9 -11.21 -9.20 -4.44
CA ASN A 9 -11.27 -7.78 -4.73
C ASN A 9 -11.08 -6.98 -3.45
N ALA A 10 -10.20 -5.97 -3.48
CA ALA A 10 -9.90 -5.15 -2.32
C ALA A 10 -9.64 -3.71 -2.72
N GLN A 11 -10.20 -2.75 -1.98
CA GLN A 11 -9.81 -1.35 -2.06
C GLN A 11 -8.44 -1.14 -1.40
N PHE A 12 -7.64 -0.23 -1.94
CA PHE A 12 -6.39 0.21 -1.34
C PHE A 12 -6.24 1.73 -1.35
N ILE A 13 -5.50 2.23 -0.37
CA ILE A 13 -4.93 3.58 -0.34
C ILE A 13 -3.47 3.43 0.08
N VAL A 14 -2.55 3.99 -0.70
CA VAL A 14 -1.12 4.06 -0.36
C VAL A 14 -0.84 5.40 0.29
N PHE A 15 -0.18 5.36 1.44
CA PHE A 15 0.27 6.56 2.15
C PHE A 15 1.79 6.68 2.08
N ARG A 16 2.28 7.87 1.68
CA ARG A 16 3.65 8.27 1.93
C ARG A 16 3.76 8.68 3.39
N VAL A 17 4.66 8.03 4.11
CA VAL A 17 5.03 8.38 5.48
C VAL A 17 6.45 8.92 5.47
N GLN A 18 6.64 10.13 5.97
CA GLN A 18 7.95 10.75 6.10
C GLN A 18 8.12 11.24 7.52
N ALA A 19 9.05 10.64 8.26
CA ALA A 19 9.39 11.06 9.62
C ALA A 19 10.25 12.33 9.59
N ASP A 20 10.02 13.22 10.55
CA ASP A 20 10.91 14.35 10.76
C ASP A 20 12.22 13.86 11.40
N ALA A 21 13.33 14.52 11.05
CA ALA A 21 14.61 14.25 11.68
C ALA A 21 14.53 14.63 13.16
N ARG A 22 14.91 13.71 14.05
CA ARG A 22 15.00 14.00 15.47
C ARG A 22 16.07 15.06 15.73
N PRO A 23 15.78 16.17 16.43
CA PRO A 23 16.80 17.16 16.75
C PRO A 23 17.89 16.57 17.65
N ALA A 24 19.14 17.01 17.47
CA ALA A 24 20.29 16.50 18.24
C ALA A 24 20.15 16.70 19.76
N GLY A 25 19.53 17.80 20.18
CA GLY A 25 19.22 18.10 21.58
C GLY A 25 17.95 17.42 22.12
N GLY A 26 17.32 16.55 21.32
CA GLY A 26 16.00 16.00 21.63
C GLY A 26 14.85 16.92 21.20
N TRP A 27 13.63 16.43 21.40
CA TRP A 27 12.44 17.21 21.10
C TRP A 27 12.26 18.35 22.12
N PRO A 28 11.84 19.55 21.68
CA PRO A 28 11.50 20.64 22.59
C PRO A 28 10.46 20.23 23.63
N GLU A 29 10.52 20.82 24.83
CA GLU A 29 9.49 20.65 25.86
C GLU A 29 8.09 20.96 25.29
N GLY A 30 7.12 20.11 25.60
CA GLY A 30 5.75 20.23 25.08
C GLY A 30 5.54 19.63 23.69
N THR A 31 6.58 19.11 23.01
CA THR A 31 6.41 18.35 21.77
C THR A 31 5.62 17.07 22.05
N PHE A 32 4.51 16.86 21.32
CA PHE A 32 3.62 15.72 21.51
C PHE A 32 3.14 15.15 20.17
N GLY A 33 2.91 13.84 20.13
CA GLY A 33 2.41 13.13 18.95
C GLY A 33 3.50 12.74 17.94
N ALA A 34 3.06 12.24 16.79
CA ALA A 34 3.96 11.86 15.70
C ALA A 34 4.59 13.11 15.08
N GLN A 35 5.92 13.05 14.85
CA GLN A 35 6.67 14.11 14.19
C GLN A 35 7.01 13.65 12.77
N GLY A 36 6.40 14.30 11.78
CA GLY A 36 6.46 13.91 10.38
C GLY A 36 5.15 14.17 9.65
N THR A 37 5.07 13.66 8.43
CA THR A 37 3.91 13.79 7.55
C THR A 37 3.41 12.41 7.10
N VAL A 38 2.09 12.26 7.08
CA VAL A 38 1.40 11.14 6.43
C VAL A 38 0.49 11.73 5.35
N ALA A 39 0.67 11.32 4.10
CA ALA A 39 -0.13 11.82 2.97
C ALA A 39 -0.56 10.67 2.05
N PRO A 40 -1.84 10.59 1.63
CA PRO A 40 -2.25 9.64 0.61
C PRO A 40 -1.60 10.01 -0.73
N ILE A 41 -1.09 9.02 -1.45
CA ILE A 41 -0.41 9.22 -2.74
C ILE A 41 -0.99 8.37 -3.87
N GLU A 42 -1.71 7.29 -3.55
CA GLU A 42 -2.40 6.44 -4.53
C GLU A 42 -3.69 5.88 -3.91
N SER A 43 -4.69 5.61 -4.75
CA SER A 43 -5.86 4.84 -4.39
C SER A 43 -6.31 3.97 -5.56
N GLY A 44 -7.05 2.91 -5.24
CA GLY A 44 -7.61 2.06 -6.26
C GLY A 44 -8.11 0.73 -5.73
N TYR A 45 -8.12 -0.25 -6.63
CA TYR A 45 -8.62 -1.59 -6.39
C TYR A 45 -7.58 -2.63 -6.82
N TYR A 46 -7.39 -3.65 -5.98
CA TYR A 46 -6.75 -4.89 -6.37
C TYR A 46 -7.81 -5.88 -6.81
N ASP A 47 -7.56 -6.48 -7.97
CA ASP A 47 -8.36 -7.54 -8.55
C ASP A 47 -7.45 -8.76 -8.75
N THR A 48 -7.54 -9.73 -7.85
CA THR A 48 -6.52 -10.76 -7.66
C THR A 48 -7.10 -12.17 -7.80
N ASP A 49 -6.55 -12.95 -8.71
CA ASP A 49 -6.83 -14.37 -8.84
C ASP A 49 -5.73 -15.17 -8.13
N LEU A 50 -6.14 -16.15 -7.32
CA LEU A 50 -5.26 -17.04 -6.58
C LEU A 50 -5.52 -18.49 -6.96
N ARG A 51 -4.47 -19.31 -6.85
CA ARG A 51 -4.54 -20.76 -6.98
C ARG A 51 -3.88 -21.46 -5.79
N HIS A 52 -4.53 -22.48 -5.27
CA HIS A 52 -4.00 -23.35 -4.23
C HIS A 52 -3.08 -24.41 -4.86
N ILE A 53 -1.78 -24.31 -4.60
CA ILE A 53 -0.74 -25.15 -5.21
C ILE A 53 0.14 -25.64 -4.07
N ASP A 54 0.31 -26.96 -3.93
CA ASP A 54 1.14 -27.60 -2.90
C ASP A 54 0.83 -27.14 -1.47
N GLY A 55 -0.45 -26.97 -1.15
CA GLY A 55 -0.89 -26.60 0.19
C GLY A 55 -0.82 -25.10 0.52
N VAL A 56 -0.49 -24.24 -0.45
CA VAL A 56 -0.45 -22.78 -0.26
C VAL A 56 -1.18 -22.04 -1.37
N TRP A 57 -1.82 -20.92 -1.02
CA TRP A 57 -2.43 -20.01 -1.99
C TRP A 57 -1.36 -19.13 -2.63
N LYS A 58 -1.28 -19.12 -3.96
CA LYS A 58 -0.39 -18.29 -4.75
C LYS A 58 -1.19 -17.33 -5.61
N ILE A 59 -0.72 -16.10 -5.74
CA ILE A 59 -1.28 -15.14 -6.70
C ILE A 59 -0.88 -15.59 -8.10
N VAL A 60 -1.88 -15.81 -8.97
CA VAL A 60 -1.66 -16.22 -10.37
C VAL A 60 -2.04 -15.12 -11.36
N HIS A 61 -2.87 -14.16 -10.94
CA HIS A 61 -3.14 -12.92 -11.66
C HIS A 61 -3.34 -11.79 -10.64
N HIS A 62 -2.79 -10.61 -10.92
CA HIS A 62 -3.00 -9.44 -10.10
C HIS A 62 -3.16 -8.20 -10.98
N ARG A 63 -4.33 -7.57 -10.94
CA ARG A 63 -4.56 -6.27 -11.60
C ARG A 63 -4.62 -5.19 -10.55
N VAL A 64 -3.91 -4.11 -10.82
CA VAL A 64 -3.95 -2.87 -10.03
C VAL A 64 -4.73 -1.86 -10.83
N LEU A 65 -5.91 -1.51 -10.34
CA LEU A 65 -6.80 -0.54 -10.98
C LEU A 65 -6.65 0.78 -10.23
N LEU A 66 -5.92 1.72 -10.82
CA LEU A 66 -5.66 3.03 -10.20
C LEU A 66 -6.82 4.00 -10.47
N ASP A 67 -7.22 4.75 -9.44
CA ASP A 67 -8.22 5.82 -9.58
C ASP A 67 -7.62 7.10 -10.17
N MET A 68 -6.28 7.17 -10.28
CA MET A 68 -5.54 8.35 -10.72
C MET A 68 -4.50 7.99 -11.78
N PRO A 69 -4.20 8.90 -12.72
CA PRO A 69 -3.12 8.69 -13.68
C PRO A 69 -1.76 8.64 -12.96
N LEU A 70 -0.90 7.71 -13.39
CA LEU A 70 0.48 7.62 -12.93
C LEU A 70 1.40 8.31 -13.93
N VAL A 71 2.19 9.27 -13.45
CA VAL A 71 3.27 9.86 -14.25
C VAL A 71 4.54 9.05 -14.01
N LEU A 72 5.09 8.47 -15.08
CA LEU A 72 6.33 7.72 -15.05
C LEU A 72 7.47 8.57 -15.63
N PRO A 73 8.61 8.69 -14.94
CA PRO A 73 9.76 9.40 -15.49
C PRO A 73 10.23 8.75 -16.81
N GLY A 74 10.30 9.52 -17.88
CA GLY A 74 10.84 9.08 -19.18
C GLY A 74 9.91 8.24 -20.05
N ALA A 75 8.61 8.18 -19.72
CA ALA A 75 7.56 7.64 -20.58
C ALA A 75 6.94 8.72 -21.48
#